data_AF-Q096V8-F1
#
_entry.id   AF-Q096V8-F1
#
_cell.length_a   1.000
_cell.length_b   1.000
_cell.length_c   1.000
_cell.angle_alpha   90.00
_cell.angle_beta   90.00
_cell.angle_gamma   90.00
#
_symmetry.space_group_name_H-M   'P 1'
#
loop_
_entity.id
_entity.type
_entity.pdbx_description
1 polymer ?
#
loop_
_entity_poly.entity_id
_entity_poly.type
_entity_poly.pdbx_seq_one_letter_code
_entity_poly.pdbx_strand_id
1 'polypeptide(L)'
;MRKSAATLLALKGELSRSLERYTRQREDIVQRCVVADARGDVKGAQVLRRDQEQAQALIRSTRESLDRAEVDARLLLEAASEVGARAAELRIERHSASARLTAGSLVTGAMREQVERIEKVLAVDAARDEVERAHALAEIYREERGEGEPSK
;
A
#
# COMPACT_ATOMS: atom_id res chain seq x y z
N MET A 1 9.30 8.65 1.22
CA MET A 1 8.80 9.32 2.44
C MET A 1 9.72 9.17 3.65
N ARG A 2 10.10 7.96 4.10
CA ARG A 2 11.02 7.80 5.26
C ARG A 2 12.34 8.60 5.14
N LYS A 3 12.99 8.57 3.97
CA LYS A 3 14.22 9.34 3.72
C LYS A 3 13.98 10.86 3.83
N SER A 4 12.91 11.36 3.20
CA SER A 4 12.51 12.77 3.24
C SER A 4 12.16 13.25 4.66
N ALA A 5 11.46 12.41 5.44
CA ALA A 5 11.14 12.70 6.84
C ALA A 5 12.41 12.76 7.71
N ALA A 6 13.36 11.84 7.50
CA ALA A 6 14.64 11.83 8.21
C ALA A 6 15.49 13.07 7.90
N THR A 7 15.57 13.48 6.62
CA THR A 7 16.27 14.71 6.24
C THR A 7 15.64 15.94 6.86
N LEU A 8 14.31 15.99 6.92
CA LEU A 8 13.58 17.13 7.49
C LEU A 8 13.75 17.20 9.01
N LEU A 9 13.74 16.06 9.71
CA LEU A 9 14.05 16.00 11.13
C LEU A 9 15.49 16.47 11.44
N ALA A 10 16.45 16.05 10.61
CA ALA A 10 17.84 16.49 10.73
C ALA A 10 17.96 18.01 10.52
N LEU A 11 17.32 18.54 9.48
CA LEU A 11 17.28 19.97 9.17
C LEU A 11 16.64 20.77 10.31
N LYS A 12 15.49 20.33 10.85
CA LYS A 12 14.85 20.98 12.00
C LYS A 12 15.80 21.03 13.20
N GLY A 13 16.48 19.93 13.51
CA GLY A 13 17.45 19.88 14.60
C GLY A 13 18.64 20.84 14.38
N GLU A 14 19.14 20.95 13.16
CA GLU A 14 20.21 21.90 12.81
C GLU A 14 19.75 23.36 12.92
N LEU A 15 18.57 23.69 12.42
CA LEU A 15 17.98 25.02 12.50
C LEU A 15 17.71 25.43 13.95
N SER A 16 17.19 24.52 14.79
CA SER A 16 16.97 24.79 16.23
C SER A 16 18.28 25.08 16.95
N ARG A 17 19.34 24.29 16.72
CA ARG A 17 20.66 24.55 17.30
C ARG A 17 21.26 25.87 16.81
N SER A 18 21.09 26.19 15.53
CA SER A 18 21.56 27.45 14.96
C SER A 18 20.81 28.65 15.55
N LEU A 19 19.50 28.55 15.72
CA LEU A 19 18.67 29.57 16.35
C LEU A 19 19.11 29.84 17.79
N GLU A 20 19.37 28.78 18.56
CA GLU A 20 19.86 28.91 19.94
C GLU A 20 21.24 29.59 19.97
N ARG A 21 22.17 29.18 19.10
CA ARG A 21 23.49 29.82 18.98
C ARG A 21 23.40 31.30 18.64
N TYR A 22 22.61 31.68 17.64
CA TYR A 22 22.46 33.09 17.24
C TYR A 22 21.76 33.92 18.32
N THR A 23 20.81 33.33 19.05
CA THR A 23 20.13 34.01 20.16
C THR A 23 21.12 34.32 21.29
N ARG A 24 21.92 33.33 21.70
CA ARG A 24 22.99 33.52 22.70
C ARG A 24 24.04 34.53 22.24
N GLN A 25 24.45 34.45 20.97
CA GLN A 25 25.39 35.41 20.39
C GLN A 25 24.84 36.84 20.44
N ARG A 26 23.56 37.03 20.12
CA ARG A 26 22.92 38.35 20.21
C ARG A 26 22.90 38.86 21.65
N GLU A 27 22.60 38.01 22.62
CA GLU A 27 22.61 38.37 24.04
C GLU A 27 23.99 38.81 24.52
N ASP A 28 25.06 38.10 24.13
CA ASP A 28 26.45 38.49 24.39
C ASP A 28 26.79 39.86 23.78
N ILE A 29 26.44 40.07 22.51
CA ILE A 29 26.68 41.35 21.80
C ILE A 29 25.96 42.50 22.52
N VAL A 30 24.71 42.29 22.95
CA VAL A 30 23.94 43.30 23.69
C VAL A 30 24.63 43.66 25.01
N GLN A 31 25.10 42.67 25.78
CA GLN A 31 25.84 42.91 27.02
C GLN A 31 27.13 43.69 26.77
N ARG A 32 27.88 43.33 25.72
CA ARG A 32 29.12 44.02 25.34
C ARG A 32 28.86 45.44 24.86
N CYS A 33 27.74 45.70 24.20
CA CYS A 33 27.36 47.04 23.76
C CYS A 33 27.13 47.96 24.96
N VAL A 34 26.44 47.48 26.00
CA VAL A 34 26.25 48.23 27.26
C VAL A 34 27.59 48.60 27.90
N VAL A 35 28.54 47.67 27.92
CA VAL A 35 29.89 47.92 28.48
C VAL A 35 30.67 48.93 27.63
N ALA A 36 30.59 48.85 26.30
CA ALA A 36 31.26 49.80 25.40
C ALA A 36 30.70 51.22 25.55
N ASP A 37 29.36 51.35 25.61
CA ASP A 37 28.68 52.62 25.84
C ASP A 37 29.07 53.22 27.21
N ALA A 38 29.11 52.40 28.27
CA ALA A 38 29.53 52.85 29.61
C ALA A 38 30.99 53.34 29.68
N ARG A 39 31.86 52.84 28.79
CA ARG A 39 33.27 53.24 28.68
C ARG A 39 33.49 54.41 27.72
N GLY A 40 32.46 54.89 27.04
CA GLY A 40 32.57 55.93 26.02
C GLY A 40 33.25 55.45 24.72
N ASP A 41 33.34 54.14 24.48
CA ASP A 41 33.90 53.58 23.25
C ASP A 41 32.85 53.60 22.12
N VAL A 42 32.69 54.77 21.50
CA VAL A 42 31.70 55.01 20.44
C VAL A 42 31.90 54.10 19.23
N LYS A 43 33.16 53.83 18.85
CA LYS A 43 33.46 52.96 17.70
C LYS A 43 33.14 51.51 18.01
N GLY A 44 33.52 51.02 19.19
CA GLY A 44 33.18 49.68 19.65
C GLY A 44 31.67 49.46 19.72
N ALA A 45 30.93 50.42 20.29
CA ALA A 45 29.47 50.36 20.35
C ALA A 45 28.83 50.35 18.94
N GLN A 46 29.35 51.12 17.99
CA GLN A 46 28.82 51.13 16.62
C GLN A 46 29.01 49.78 15.90
N VAL A 47 30.17 49.15 16.06
CA VAL A 47 30.43 47.80 15.49
C VAL A 47 29.49 46.77 16.12
N LEU A 48 29.35 46.79 17.45
CA LEU A 48 28.48 45.85 18.16
C LEU A 48 27.00 45.99 17.76
N ARG A 49 26.50 47.21 17.51
CA ARG A 49 25.14 47.41 16.98
C ARG A 49 24.96 46.80 15.60
N ARG A 50 25.95 46.95 14.70
CA ARG A 50 25.92 46.30 13.39
C ARG A 50 25.92 44.78 13.50
N ASP A 51 26.75 44.23 14.38
CA ASP A 51 26.79 42.78 14.63
C ASP A 51 25.47 42.28 15.23
N GLN A 52 24.83 43.08 16.10
CA GLN A 52 23.50 42.78 16.64
C GLN A 52 22.43 42.72 15.53
N GLU A 53 22.43 43.70 14.62
CA GLU A 53 21.51 43.72 13.47
C GLU A 53 21.71 42.48 12.58
N GLN A 54 22.97 42.11 12.32
CA GLN A 54 23.29 40.90 11.56
C GLN A 54 22.83 39.62 12.27
N ALA A 55 23.10 39.49 13.57
CA ALA A 55 22.62 38.35 14.36
C ALA A 55 21.09 38.28 14.37
N GLN A 56 20.41 39.42 14.44
CA GLN A 56 18.95 39.48 14.39
C GLN A 56 18.38 39.10 13.02
N ALA A 57 19.05 39.47 11.92
CA ALA A 57 18.70 39.00 10.59
C ALA A 57 18.84 37.47 10.45
N LEU A 58 19.92 36.90 10.99
CA LEU A 58 20.14 35.44 11.02
C LEU A 58 19.09 34.72 11.87
N ILE A 59 18.71 35.27 13.03
CA ILE A 59 17.62 34.72 13.85
C ILE A 59 16.31 34.71 13.06
N ARG A 60 15.98 35.80 12.37
CA ARG A 60 14.75 35.92 11.60
C ARG A 60 14.70 34.90 10.47
N SER A 61 15.75 34.82 9.64
CA SER A 61 15.80 33.87 8.53
C SER A 61 15.81 32.41 8.98
N THR A 62 16.44 32.11 10.13
CA THR A 62 16.43 30.77 10.72
C THR A 62 15.04 30.39 11.21
N ARG A 63 14.30 31.32 11.83
CA ARG A 63 12.90 31.10 12.24
C ARG A 63 11.99 30.85 11.04
N GLU A 64 12.07 31.69 10.01
CA GLU A 64 11.31 31.50 8.77
C GLU A 64 11.61 30.16 8.09
N SER A 65 12.87 29.70 8.18
CA SER A 65 13.25 28.38 7.66
C SER A 65 12.72 27.24 8.51
N LEU A 66 12.66 27.42 9.84
CA LEU A 66 12.09 26.45 10.77
C LEU A 66 10.57 26.33 10.57
N ASP A 67 9.87 27.46 10.42
CA ASP A 67 8.43 27.49 10.14
C ASP A 67 8.11 26.77 8.83
N ARG A 68 8.89 27.03 7.77
CA ARG A 68 8.77 26.30 6.50
C ARG A 68 9.00 24.80 6.66
N ALA A 69 10.04 24.39 7.37
CA ALA A 69 10.29 22.98 7.65
C ALA A 69 9.12 22.34 8.43
N GLU A 70 8.49 23.05 9.36
CA GLU A 70 7.32 22.55 10.09
C GLU A 70 6.09 22.36 9.20
N VAL A 71 5.85 23.29 8.26
CA VAL A 71 4.79 23.14 7.25
C VAL A 71 5.07 21.92 6.36
N ASP A 72 6.28 21.80 5.83
CA ASP A 72 6.69 20.66 5.00
C ASP A 72 6.56 19.32 5.75
N ALA A 73 6.87 19.30 7.05
CA ALA A 73 6.68 18.12 7.90
C ALA A 73 5.21 17.70 7.99
N ARG A 74 4.31 18.67 8.19
CA ARG A 74 2.86 18.41 8.26
C ARG A 74 2.34 17.85 6.95
N LEU A 75 2.69 18.46 5.83
CA LEU A 75 2.30 17.99 4.50
C LEU A 75 2.80 16.56 4.22
N LEU A 76 4.03 16.24 4.61
CA LEU A 76 4.57 14.89 4.48
C LEU A 76 3.84 13.86 5.37
N LEU A 77 3.41 14.25 6.56
CA LEU A 77 2.63 13.38 7.46
C LEU A 77 1.23 13.13 6.92
N GLU A 78 0.57 14.16 6.39
CA GLU A 78 -0.74 14.05 5.73
C GLU A 78 -0.65 13.09 4.53
N ALA A 79 0.30 13.32 3.62
CA ALA A 79 0.52 12.43 2.47
C ALA A 79 0.86 10.99 2.91
N ALA A 80 1.64 10.81 3.98
CA ALA A 80 1.94 9.49 4.53
C ALA A 80 0.70 8.78 5.09
N SER A 81 -0.19 9.53 5.75
CA SER A 81 -1.47 9.02 6.25
C SER A 81 -2.37 8.56 5.09
N GLU A 82 -2.54 9.39 4.07
CA GLU A 82 -3.36 9.08 2.89
C GLU A 82 -2.87 7.83 2.16
N VAL A 83 -1.56 7.75 1.89
CA VAL A 83 -0.95 6.57 1.26
C VAL A 83 -1.12 5.33 2.14
N GLY A 84 -0.99 5.48 3.46
CA GLY A 84 -1.21 4.41 4.43
C GLY A 84 -2.64 3.87 4.39
N ALA A 85 -3.63 4.75 4.39
CA ALA A 85 -5.05 4.40 4.29
C ALA A 85 -5.34 3.68 2.97
N ARG A 86 -4.88 4.24 1.84
CA ARG A 86 -5.09 3.62 0.53
C ARG A 86 -4.43 2.25 0.41
N ALA A 87 -3.25 2.08 0.98
CA ALA A 87 -2.59 0.78 1.02
C ALA A 87 -3.34 -0.25 1.88
N ALA A 88 -4.02 0.17 2.95
CA ALA A 88 -4.86 -0.70 3.76
C ALA A 88 -6.10 -1.16 2.98
N GLU A 89 -6.80 -0.24 2.31
CA GLU A 89 -7.95 -0.55 1.45
C GLU A 89 -7.58 -1.56 0.35
N LEU A 90 -6.49 -1.31 -0.37
CA LEU A 90 -6.02 -2.21 -1.43
C LEU A 90 -5.65 -3.60 -0.91
N ARG A 91 -5.15 -3.72 0.33
CA ARG A 91 -4.89 -5.03 0.93
C ARG A 91 -6.18 -5.80 1.20
N ILE A 92 -7.22 -5.11 1.69
CA ILE A 92 -8.54 -5.70 1.94
C ILE A 92 -9.16 -6.14 0.61
N GLU A 93 -9.13 -5.28 -0.40
CA GLU A 93 -9.63 -5.59 -1.74
C GLU A 93 -8.91 -6.79 -2.35
N ARG A 94 -7.57 -6.82 -2.28
CA ARG A 94 -6.75 -7.95 -2.74
C ARG A 94 -7.13 -9.24 -2.02
N HIS A 95 -7.31 -9.19 -0.70
CA HIS A 95 -7.68 -10.37 0.08
C HIS A 95 -9.07 -10.89 -0.32
N SER A 96 -10.04 -10.00 -0.47
CA SER A 96 -11.39 -10.33 -0.95
C SER A 96 -11.36 -10.93 -2.37
N ALA A 97 -10.62 -10.31 -3.30
CA ALA A 97 -10.48 -10.82 -4.66
C ALA A 97 -9.82 -12.22 -4.69
N SER A 98 -8.77 -12.43 -3.89
CA SER A 98 -8.10 -13.73 -3.76
C SER A 98 -9.04 -14.80 -3.20
N ALA A 99 -9.87 -14.47 -2.20
CA ALA A 99 -10.87 -15.38 -1.67
C ALA A 99 -11.91 -15.77 -2.74
N ARG A 100 -12.42 -14.79 -3.51
CA ARG A 100 -13.37 -15.04 -4.61
C ARG A 100 -12.78 -15.91 -5.72
N LEU A 101 -11.53 -15.68 -6.10
CA LEU A 101 -10.84 -16.50 -7.10
C LEU A 101 -10.69 -17.94 -6.62
N THR A 102 -10.31 -18.13 -5.36
CA THR A 102 -10.17 -19.47 -4.76
C THR A 102 -11.51 -20.20 -4.73
N ALA A 103 -12.57 -19.53 -4.25
CA ALA A 103 -13.92 -20.08 -4.24
C ALA A 103 -14.42 -20.42 -5.64
N GLY A 104 -14.20 -19.53 -6.63
CA GLY A 104 -14.56 -19.78 -8.02
C GLY A 104 -13.85 -21.00 -8.62
N SER A 105 -12.56 -21.18 -8.30
CA SER A 105 -11.81 -22.38 -8.70
C SER A 105 -12.39 -23.66 -8.11
N LEU A 106 -12.77 -23.64 -6.83
CA LEU A 106 -13.38 -24.81 -6.17
C LEU A 106 -14.73 -25.17 -6.79
N VAL A 107 -15.61 -24.19 -6.99
CA VAL A 107 -16.91 -24.41 -7.64
C VAL A 107 -16.73 -24.94 -9.06
N THR A 108 -15.81 -24.36 -9.84
CA THR A 108 -15.53 -24.82 -11.20
C THR A 108 -15.03 -26.26 -11.22
N GLY A 109 -14.15 -26.63 -10.28
CA GLY A 109 -13.68 -28.01 -10.13
C GLY A 109 -14.82 -28.98 -9.80
N ALA A 110 -15.66 -28.63 -8.82
CA ALA A 110 -16.81 -29.44 -8.43
C ALA A 110 -17.83 -29.62 -9.56
N MET A 111 -18.10 -28.57 -10.33
CA MET A 111 -18.97 -28.64 -11.51
C MET A 111 -18.39 -29.56 -12.58
N ARG A 112 -17.08 -29.52 -12.82
CA ARG A 112 -16.41 -30.43 -13.78
C ARG A 112 -16.56 -31.88 -13.34
N GLU A 113 -16.28 -32.19 -12.08
CA GLU A 113 -16.44 -33.55 -11.53
C GLU A 113 -17.90 -34.02 -11.61
N GLN A 114 -18.87 -33.12 -11.39
CA GLN A 114 -20.28 -33.43 -11.56
C GLN A 114 -20.64 -33.77 -13.01
N VAL A 115 -20.14 -33.00 -13.98
CA VAL A 115 -20.34 -33.28 -15.42
C VAL A 115 -19.72 -34.63 -15.79
N GLU A 116 -18.48 -34.92 -15.39
CA GLU A 116 -17.81 -36.19 -15.66
C GLU A 116 -18.60 -37.40 -15.10
N ARG A 117 -19.20 -37.26 -13.91
CA ARG A 117 -20.07 -38.29 -13.34
C ARG A 117 -21.33 -38.51 -14.15
N ILE A 118 -21.98 -37.44 -14.61
CA ILE A 118 -23.19 -37.52 -15.44
C ILE A 118 -22.86 -38.19 -16.77
N GLU A 119 -21.79 -37.77 -17.45
CA GLU A 119 -21.33 -38.36 -18.71
C GLU A 119 -21.07 -39.86 -18.56
N LYS A 120 -20.47 -40.28 -17.44
CA LYS A 120 -20.23 -41.69 -17.15
C LYS A 120 -21.52 -42.49 -16.98
N VAL A 121 -22.53 -41.95 -16.29
CA VAL A 121 -23.84 -42.61 -16.13
C VAL A 121 -24.52 -42.75 -17.48
N LEU A 122 -24.55 -41.68 -18.28
CA LEU A 122 -25.13 -41.69 -19.62
C LEU A 122 -24.45 -42.72 -20.55
N ALA A 123 -23.14 -42.88 -20.46
CA ALA A 123 -22.41 -43.89 -21.22
C ALA A 123 -22.76 -45.33 -20.80
N VAL A 124 -22.98 -45.57 -19.50
CA VAL A 124 -23.42 -46.88 -18.99
C VAL A 124 -24.85 -47.18 -19.45
N ASP A 125 -25.75 -46.19 -19.38
CA ASP A 125 -27.12 -46.36 -19.85
C ASP A 125 -27.17 -46.66 -21.36
N ALA A 126 -26.40 -45.91 -22.17
CA ALA A 126 -26.29 -46.18 -23.60
C ALA A 126 -25.72 -47.58 -23.91
N ALA A 127 -24.75 -48.05 -23.12
CA ALA A 127 -24.21 -49.40 -23.26
C ALA A 127 -25.25 -50.47 -22.89
N ARG A 128 -26.06 -50.22 -21.85
CA ARG A 128 -27.16 -51.10 -21.45
C ARG A 128 -28.24 -51.19 -22.54
N ASP A 129 -28.64 -50.06 -23.09
CA ASP A 129 -29.62 -50.00 -24.19
C ASP A 129 -29.14 -50.81 -25.40
N GLU A 130 -27.84 -50.75 -25.72
CA GLU A 130 -27.27 -51.54 -26.81
C GLU A 130 -27.33 -53.05 -26.54
N VAL A 131 -27.06 -53.46 -25.30
CA VAL A 131 -27.18 -54.87 -24.88
C VAL A 131 -28.64 -55.33 -24.92
N GLU A 132 -29.58 -54.52 -24.43
CA GLU A 132 -31.02 -54.83 -24.50
C GLU A 132 -31.50 -54.94 -25.96
N ARG A 133 -31.04 -54.06 -26.85
CA ARG A 133 -31.30 -54.16 -28.30
C ARG A 133 -30.75 -55.45 -28.90
N ALA A 134 -29.51 -55.83 -28.56
CA ALA A 134 -28.90 -57.06 -29.05
C ALA A 134 -29.67 -58.31 -28.56
N HIS A 135 -30.12 -58.31 -27.30
CA HIS A 135 -30.95 -59.38 -26.77
C HIS A 135 -32.30 -59.48 -27.46
N ALA A 136 -33.00 -58.36 -27.64
CA ALA A 136 -34.28 -58.33 -28.36
C ALA A 136 -34.14 -58.83 -29.80
N LEU A 137 -33.08 -58.42 -30.50
CA LEU A 137 -32.78 -58.92 -31.85
C LEU A 137 -32.54 -60.43 -31.85
N ALA A 138 -31.80 -60.95 -30.87
CA ALA A 138 -31.53 -62.38 -30.74
C ALA A 138 -32.78 -63.20 -30.35
N GLU A 139 -33.78 -62.61 -29.70
CA GLU A 139 -35.08 -63.23 -29.46
C GLU A 139 -35.90 -63.32 -30.74
N ILE A 140 -35.99 -62.22 -31.52
CA ILE A 140 -36.66 -62.21 -32.82
C ILE A 140 -36.09 -63.29 -33.73
N TYR A 141 -34.76 -63.37 -33.87
CA TYR A 141 -34.13 -64.42 -34.69
C TYR A 141 -34.39 -65.85 -34.17
N ARG A 142 -34.58 -66.04 -32.86
CA ARG A 142 -34.93 -67.36 -32.29
C ARG A 142 -36.38 -67.74 -32.61
N GLU A 143 -37.29 -66.79 -32.52
CA GLU A 143 -38.70 -66.96 -32.89
C GLU A 143 -38.84 -67.27 -34.39
N GLU A 144 -38.18 -66.51 -35.26
CA GLU A 144 -38.16 -66.76 -36.71
C GLU A 144 -37.58 -68.15 -37.07
N ARG A 145 -36.58 -68.63 -36.31
CA ARG A 145 -36.00 -69.97 -36.51
C ARG A 145 -36.90 -71.10 -36.00
N GLY A 146 -37.67 -70.85 -34.94
CA GLY A 146 -38.64 -71.79 -34.39
C GLY A 146 -39.92 -71.88 -35.21
N GLU A 147 -40.33 -70.79 -35.87
CA GLU A 147 -41.45 -70.78 -36.83
C GLU A 147 -41.05 -71.35 -38.20
N GLY A 148 -39.76 -71.47 -38.48
CA GLY A 148 -39.20 -72.02 -39.73
C GLY A 148 -38.91 -73.52 -39.73
N GLU A 149 -39.13 -74.26 -38.63
CA GLU A 149 -39.09 -75.72 -38.65
C GLU A 149 -40.49 -76.28 -39.00
N PRO A 150 -40.71 -76.80 -40.22
CA PRO A 150 -41.94 -77.54 -40.50
C PRO A 150 -41.91 -78.82 -39.66
N SER A 151 -42.89 -78.95 -38.77
CA SER A 151 -43.29 -80.26 -38.25
C SER A 151 -43.57 -81.17 -39.46
N LYS A 152 -42.96 -82.36 -39.42
CA LYS A 152 -43.00 -83.40 -40.46
C LYS A 152 -44.37 -83.63 -41.10
#